data_AF-A0A1I2I9K3-F1
#
_entry.id   AF-A0A1I2I9K3-F1
#
_cell.length_a   1.000
_cell.length_b   1.000
_cell.length_c   1.000
_cell.angle_alpha   90.00
_cell.angle_beta   90.00
_cell.angle_gamma   90.00
#
_symmetry.space_group_name_H-M   'P 1'
#
loop_
_entity.id
_entity.type
_entity.pdbx_description
1 polymer ?
#
loop_
_entity_poly.entity_id
_entity_poly.type
_entity_poly.pdbx_seq_one_letter_code
_entity_poly.pdbx_strand_id
1 'polypeptide(L)'
;MSNSTKTSKGKRAASPTPTSAERKPALSIIKDIQRQTRRQYTAEEKIRIVLEGLQGEQSVAEICRREGLNTNIYYRWSKEFLEA
;
A
#
# COMPACT_ATOMS: atom_id res chain seq x y z
N MET A 1 5.19 54.74 -55.61
CA MET A 1 4.37 54.83 -54.38
C MET A 1 4.65 53.61 -53.53
N SER A 2 5.20 53.90 -52.36
CA SER A 2 5.66 52.99 -51.33
C SER A 2 4.54 52.12 -50.76
N ASN A 3 4.86 50.90 -50.31
CA ASN A 3 4.99 50.65 -48.88
C ASN A 3 5.57 49.26 -48.55
N SER A 4 6.54 49.31 -47.64
CA SER A 4 7.09 48.21 -46.85
C SER A 4 6.03 47.38 -46.13
N THR A 5 6.33 46.11 -45.86
CA THR A 5 6.57 45.63 -44.48
C THR A 5 7.04 44.18 -44.46
N LYS A 6 8.10 43.96 -43.70
CA LYS A 6 8.74 42.70 -43.34
C LYS A 6 7.92 42.03 -42.23
N THR A 7 7.66 40.72 -42.26
CA THR A 7 7.25 39.98 -41.04
C THR A 7 7.87 38.59 -41.02
N SER A 8 8.35 38.27 -39.82
CA SER A 8 9.27 37.23 -39.40
C SER A 8 8.64 35.87 -39.16
N LYS A 9 9.34 34.83 -39.63
CA LYS A 9 9.65 33.55 -38.95
C LYS A 9 8.75 33.14 -37.77
N GLY A 10 7.73 32.33 -38.04
CA GLY A 10 7.03 31.50 -37.05
C GLY A 10 7.66 30.12 -36.93
N LYS A 11 8.39 29.86 -35.85
CA LYS A 11 8.86 28.52 -35.46
C LYS A 11 7.64 27.66 -35.10
N ARG A 12 7.45 26.51 -35.75
CA ARG A 12 6.47 25.50 -35.31
C ARG A 12 6.92 24.98 -33.95
N ALA A 13 6.10 25.22 -32.92
CA ALA A 13 6.33 24.72 -31.57
C ALA A 13 6.24 23.19 -31.58
N ALA A 14 7.30 22.53 -31.09
CA ALA A 14 7.27 21.12 -30.78
C ALA A 14 6.31 20.90 -29.61
N SER A 15 5.37 19.98 -29.77
CA SER A 15 4.58 19.45 -28.66
C SER A 15 5.52 18.83 -27.62
N PRO A 16 5.43 19.16 -26.32
CA PRO A 16 6.14 18.40 -25.30
C PRO A 16 5.44 17.06 -25.13
N THR A 17 6.01 16.00 -25.70
CA THR A 17 5.67 14.63 -25.30
C THR A 17 6.16 14.43 -23.87
N PRO A 18 5.29 14.07 -22.90
CA PRO A 18 5.75 13.77 -21.55
C PRO A 18 6.67 12.54 -21.62
N THR A 19 7.91 12.76 -21.21
CA THR A 19 8.96 11.76 -21.07
C THR A 19 8.50 10.63 -20.16
N SER A 20 8.78 9.40 -20.60
CA SER A 20 8.32 8.11 -20.07
C SER A 20 8.69 7.78 -18.60
N ALA A 21 9.16 8.75 -17.81
CA ALA A 21 9.69 8.54 -16.45
C ALA A 21 8.64 8.65 -15.32
N GLU A 22 7.42 9.14 -15.59
CA GLU A 22 6.45 9.46 -14.53
C GLU A 22 5.18 8.58 -14.50
N ARG A 23 5.13 7.51 -15.30
CA ARG A 23 4.05 6.52 -15.17
C ARG A 23 4.59 5.33 -14.39
N LYS A 24 4.41 5.35 -13.05
CA LYS A 24 4.43 4.10 -12.28
C LYS A 24 3.54 3.11 -13.06
N PRO A 25 4.05 1.94 -13.49
CA PRO A 25 3.24 0.99 -14.24
C PRO A 25 1.98 0.70 -13.42
N ALA A 26 0.80 0.61 -14.05
CA ALA A 26 -0.46 0.44 -13.32
C ALA A 26 -0.40 -0.68 -12.26
N LEU A 27 0.38 -1.74 -12.53
CA LEU A 27 0.66 -2.83 -11.59
C LEU A 27 1.34 -2.40 -10.28
N SER A 28 2.28 -1.44 -10.31
CA SER A 28 2.92 -0.95 -9.08
C SER A 28 1.97 -0.08 -8.25
N ILE A 29 1.13 0.72 -8.90
CA ILE A 29 0.09 1.50 -8.22
C ILE A 29 -0.92 0.56 -7.53
N ILE A 30 -1.38 -0.49 -8.23
CA ILE A 30 -2.29 -1.50 -7.66
C ILE A 30 -1.64 -2.18 -6.44
N LYS A 31 -0.35 -2.56 -6.53
CA LYS A 31 0.38 -3.15 -5.40
C LYS A 31 0.51 -2.20 -4.21
N ASP A 32 0.78 -0.92 -4.47
CA ASP A 32 0.86 0.12 -3.44
C ASP A 32 -0.50 0.29 -2.74
N ILE A 33 -1.59 0.36 -3.49
CA ILE A 33 -2.97 0.44 -2.96
C ILE A 33 -3.28 -0.80 -2.11
N GLN A 34 -3.00 -2.00 -2.63
CA GLN A 34 -3.23 -3.25 -1.87
C GLN A 34 -2.43 -3.26 -0.56
N ARG A 35 -1.18 -2.80 -0.58
CA ARG A 35 -0.35 -2.70 0.62
C ARG A 35 -0.92 -1.70 1.62
N GLN A 36 -1.36 -0.54 1.15
CA GLN A 36 -1.91 0.52 2.00
C GLN A 36 -3.26 0.14 2.62
N THR A 37 -4.06 -0.65 1.89
CA THR A 37 -5.37 -1.14 2.34
C THR A 37 -5.28 -2.43 3.17
N ARG A 38 -4.09 -3.02 3.35
CA ARG A 38 -3.92 -4.17 4.25
C ARG A 38 -4.25 -3.77 5.68
N ARG A 39 -5.02 -4.62 6.36
CA ARG A 39 -5.32 -4.49 7.79
C ARG A 39 -4.03 -4.40 8.59
N GLN A 40 -3.92 -3.34 9.38
CA GLN A 40 -2.86 -3.13 10.36
C GLN A 40 -3.40 -3.51 11.73
N TYR A 41 -2.57 -4.17 12.53
CA TYR A 41 -2.90 -4.50 13.91
C TYR A 41 -2.01 -3.66 14.82
N THR A 42 -2.61 -2.95 15.78
CA THR A 42 -1.86 -2.21 16.79
C THR A 42 -1.18 -3.17 17.77
N ALA A 43 -0.26 -2.66 18.60
CA ALA A 43 0.39 -3.50 19.61
C ALA A 43 -0.64 -4.06 20.61
N GLU A 44 -1.60 -3.23 21.01
CA GLU A 44 -2.68 -3.56 21.94
C GLU A 44 -3.58 -4.66 21.39
N GLU A 45 -3.94 -4.59 20.10
CA GLU A 45 -4.72 -5.63 19.43
C GLU A 45 -3.96 -6.95 19.38
N LYS A 46 -2.67 -6.93 19.03
CA LYS A 46 -1.84 -8.14 18.99
C LYS A 46 -1.79 -8.82 20.37
N ILE A 47 -1.54 -8.05 21.43
CA ILE A 47 -1.45 -8.56 22.79
C ILE A 47 -2.79 -9.16 23.22
N ARG A 48 -3.91 -8.46 22.96
CA ARG A 48 -5.26 -8.96 23.29
C ARG A 48 -5.53 -10.33 22.64
N ILE A 49 -5.24 -10.45 21.34
CA ILE A 49 -5.49 -11.67 20.57
C ILE A 49 -4.62 -12.83 21.07
N VAL A 50 -3.35 -12.57 21.38
CA VAL A 50 -2.44 -13.59 21.93
C VAL A 50 -2.92 -14.06 23.30
N LEU A 51 -3.27 -13.15 24.20
CA LEU A 51 -3.76 -13.50 25.54
C LEU A 51 -5.05 -14.33 25.50
N GLU A 52 -6.00 -13.98 24.63
CA GLU A 52 -7.24 -14.74 24.47
C GLU A 52 -6.97 -16.17 24.00
N GLY A 53 -6.03 -16.35 23.07
CA GLY A 53 -5.63 -17.68 22.60
C GLY A 53 -4.86 -18.51 23.64
N LEU A 54 -4.12 -17.87 24.55
CA LEU A 54 -3.48 -18.52 25.69
C LEU A 54 -4.46 -18.89 26.80
N GLN A 55 -5.55 -18.13 26.95
CA GLN A 55 -6.60 -18.41 27.93
C GLN A 55 -7.33 -19.73 27.63
N GLY A 56 -7.43 -20.11 26.35
CA GLY A 56 -7.92 -21.42 25.94
C GLY A 56 -9.45 -21.60 25.95
N GLU A 57 -10.22 -20.54 26.20
CA GLU A 57 -11.70 -20.56 26.17
C GLU A 57 -12.25 -20.84 24.77
N GLN A 58 -11.59 -20.30 23.74
CA GLN A 58 -11.90 -20.50 22.32
C GLN A 58 -10.70 -21.10 21.61
N SER A 59 -10.97 -21.90 20.58
CA SER A 59 -9.89 -22.41 19.74
C SER A 59 -9.17 -21.26 19.02
N VAL A 60 -7.85 -21.38 18.84
CA VAL A 60 -7.06 -20.38 18.09
C VAL A 60 -7.65 -20.12 16.68
N ALA A 61 -8.20 -21.15 16.04
CA ALA A 61 -8.83 -21.04 14.73
C ALA A 61 -10.09 -20.17 14.76
N GLU A 62 -10.87 -20.22 15.84
CA GLU A 62 -12.07 -19.41 16.03
C GLU A 62 -11.74 -17.94 16.27
N ILE A 63 -10.76 -17.67 17.14
CA ILE A 63 -10.23 -16.33 17.38
C ILE A 63 -9.70 -15.74 16.07
N CYS A 64 -8.89 -16.50 15.31
CA CYS A 64 -8.34 -16.05 14.03
C CYS A 64 -9.43 -15.67 13.01
N ARG A 65 -10.51 -16.46 12.90
CA ARG A 65 -11.64 -16.14 12.00
C ARG A 65 -12.36 -14.86 12.41
N ARG A 66 -12.61 -14.67 13.71
CA ARG A 66 -13.31 -13.50 14.25
C ARG A 66 -12.52 -12.21 14.04
N GLU A 67 -11.21 -12.28 14.26
CA GLU A 67 -10.33 -11.11 14.17
C GLU A 67 -9.85 -10.82 12.74
N GLY A 68 -10.11 -11.73 11.78
CA GLY A 68 -9.60 -11.62 10.41
C GLY A 68 -8.09 -11.84 10.31
N LEU A 69 -7.55 -12.67 11.22
CA LEU A 69 -6.14 -12.99 11.35
C LEU A 69 -5.85 -14.35 10.72
N ASN A 70 -4.71 -14.47 10.04
CA ASN A 70 -4.24 -15.78 9.61
C ASN A 70 -3.60 -16.51 10.79
N THR A 71 -3.88 -17.80 10.96
CA THR A 71 -3.38 -18.61 12.08
C THR A 71 -1.86 -18.62 12.20
N ASN A 72 -1.13 -18.58 11.08
CA ASN A 72 0.34 -18.46 11.10
C ASN A 72 0.84 -17.16 11.74
N ILE A 73 0.09 -16.06 11.61
CA ILE A 73 0.45 -14.79 12.22
C ILE A 73 0.26 -14.87 13.73
N TYR A 74 -0.83 -15.48 14.20
CA TYR A 74 -1.05 -15.73 15.63
C TYR A 74 0.14 -16.46 16.26
N TYR A 75 0.55 -17.59 15.68
CA TYR A 75 1.64 -18.38 16.27
C TYR A 75 3.00 -17.67 16.22
N ARG A 76 3.21 -16.80 15.23
CA ARG A 76 4.41 -15.95 15.21
C ARG A 76 4.40 -14.93 16.35
N TRP A 77 3.26 -14.26 16.56
CA TRP A 77 3.12 -13.30 17.65
C TRP A 77 3.16 -13.97 19.02
N SER A 78 2.54 -15.14 19.20
CA SER A 78 2.61 -15.87 20.47
C SER A 78 4.05 -16.26 20.81
N LYS A 79 4.84 -16.65 19.80
CA LYS A 79 6.26 -16.92 19.97
C LYS A 79 7.04 -15.66 20.35
N GLU A 80 6.90 -14.58 19.58
CA GLU A 80 7.56 -13.29 19.86
C GLU A 80 7.18 -12.73 21.24
N PHE A 81 5.95 -12.98 21.71
CA PHE A 81 5.46 -12.52 23.01
C PHE A 81 6.00 -13.34 24.19
N LEU A 82 6.21 -14.65 24.02
CA LEU A 82 6.69 -15.55 25.09
C LEU A 82 8.22 -15.61 25.19
N GLU A 83 8.93 -15.25 24.13
CA GLU A 83 10.41 -15.23 24.07
C GLU A 83 11.01 -13.87 24.48
N ALA A 84 10.17 -12.88 24.81
CA ALA A 84 10.57 -11.56 25.31
C ALA A 84 10.76 -11.55 26.83
#